data_AF-A0A9X8VGI3-F1
#
_entry.id   AF-A0A9X8VGI3-F1
#
_cell.length_a   1.000
_cell.length_b   1.000
_cell.length_c   1.000
_cell.angle_alpha   90.00
_cell.angle_beta   90.00
_cell.angle_gamma   90.00
#
_symmetry.space_group_name_H-M   'P 1'
#
loop_
_entity.id
_entity.type
_entity.pdbx_description
1 polymer ?
#
loop_
_entity_poly.entity_id
_entity_poly.type
_entity_poly.pdbx_seq_one_letter_code
_entity_poly.pdbx_strand_id
1 'polypeptide(L)' 'ELNLPLLRIYGYLDGLVPRKVAELLDAAWPNSTSQIVAKAAHAPFISHPDEFVTMIEAFIAAH' A
#
# COMPACT_ATOMS: atom_id res chain seq x y z
N GLU A 1 -14.68 5.65 -13.05
CA GLU A 1 -14.16 5.80 -11.67
C GLU A 1 -14.22 4.46 -10.95
N LEU A 2 -13.30 4.21 -10.03
CA LEU A 2 -13.32 3.03 -9.18
C LEU A 2 -14.06 3.39 -7.88
N ASN A 3 -15.23 2.79 -7.65
CA ASN A 3 -16.12 3.14 -6.53
C ASN A 3 -16.07 2.11 -5.38
N LEU A 4 -15.10 1.20 -5.42
CA LEU A 4 -14.88 0.21 -4.38
C LEU A 4 -13.74 0.68 -3.46
N PRO A 5 -13.75 0.30 -2.17
CA PRO A 5 -12.59 0.48 -1.30
C PRO A 5 -11.33 -0.08 -1.97
N LEU A 6 -10.26 0.73 -2.02
CA LEU A 6 -8.97 0.34 -2.59
C LEU A 6 -7.85 0.62 -1.60
N LEU A 7 -7.14 -0.44 -1.20
CA LEU A 7 -5.89 -0.38 -0.45
C LEU A 7 -4.70 -0.66 -1.38
N ARG A 8 -3.63 0.11 -1.23
CA ARG A 8 -2.37 -0.06 -1.96
C ARG A 8 -1.23 -0.08 -0.96
N ILE A 9 -0.38 -1.11 -1.01
CA ILE A 9 0.74 -1.29 -0.09
C ILE A 9 2.04 -1.35 -0.91
N TYR A 10 3.02 -0.54 -0.54
CA TYR A 10 4.30 -0.41 -1.23
C TYR A 10 5.46 -0.69 -0.27
N GLY A 11 6.57 -1.20 -0.80
CA GLY A 11 7.84 -1.19 -0.08
C GLY A 11 8.62 0.08 -0.37
N TYR A 12 9.20 0.71 0.66
CA TYR A 12 10.00 1.92 0.49
C TYR A 12 11.27 1.69 -0.35
N LEU A 13 11.85 0.48 -0.26
CA LEU A 13 13.06 0.05 -0.97
C LEU A 13 12.74 -0.71 -2.26
N ASP A 14 11.52 -0.61 -2.77
CA ASP A 14 11.12 -1.29 -3.99
C ASP A 14 11.86 -0.69 -5.21
N GLY A 15 12.72 -1.52 -5.81
CA GLY A 15 13.49 -1.16 -7.02
C GLY A 15 12.74 -1.40 -8.33
N LEU A 16 11.56 -2.04 -8.29
CA LEU A 16 10.69 -2.30 -9.44
C LEU A 16 9.57 -1.28 -9.53
N VAL A 17 8.95 -0.94 -8.40
CA VAL A 17 7.88 0.05 -8.28
C VAL A 17 8.34 1.20 -7.39
N PRO A 18 8.83 2.32 -7.95
CA PRO A 18 9.33 3.44 -7.15
C PRO A 18 8.24 4.07 -6.28
N ARG A 19 8.56 4.43 -5.03
CA ARG A 19 7.60 5.04 -4.08
C ARG A 19 6.87 6.28 -4.61
N LYS A 20 7.48 7.04 -5.54
CA LYS A 20 6.86 8.20 -6.19
C LYS A 20 5.56 7.85 -6.92
N VAL A 21 5.40 6.59 -7.34
CA VAL A 21 4.15 6.08 -7.91
C VAL A 21 2.99 6.19 -6.91
N ALA A 22 3.23 5.97 -5.61
CA ALA A 22 2.19 6.12 -4.59
C ALA A 22 1.62 7.55 -4.58
N GLU A 23 2.49 8.58 -4.56
CA GLU A 23 2.09 9.99 -4.58
C GLU A 23 1.28 10.35 -5.85
N LEU A 24 1.72 9.85 -7.02
CA LEU A 24 1.00 10.07 -8.27
C LEU A 24 -0.39 9.45 -8.24
N LEU A 25 -0.51 8.26 -7.67
CA LEU A 25 -1.78 7.56 -7.59
C LEU A 25 -2.65 8.05 -6.42
N ASP A 26 -2.10 8.67 -5.37
CA ASP A 26 -2.87 9.41 -4.37
C ASP A 26 -3.63 10.57 -5.05
N ALA A 27 -2.97 11.30 -5.96
CA ALA A 27 -3.61 12.36 -6.73
C ALA A 27 -4.63 11.83 -7.76
N ALA A 28 -4.33 10.70 -8.43
CA ALA A 28 -5.20 10.13 -9.45
C ALA A 28 -6.43 9.40 -8.85
N TRP A 29 -6.28 8.78 -7.67
CA TRP A 29 -7.32 8.02 -6.97
C TRP A 29 -7.46 8.52 -5.53
N PRO A 30 -8.07 9.70 -5.33
CA PRO A 30 -8.14 10.36 -4.02
C PRO A 30 -8.94 9.59 -2.97
N ASN A 31 -9.81 8.66 -3.41
CA ASN A 31 -10.61 7.81 -2.52
C ASN A 31 -9.90 6.49 -2.15
N SER A 32 -8.66 6.28 -2.62
CA SER A 32 -7.87 5.10 -2.26
C SER A 32 -6.95 5.36 -1.07
N THR A 33 -6.60 4.31 -0.35
CA THR A 33 -5.63 4.37 0.76
C THR A 33 -4.28 3.81 0.28
N SER A 34 -3.19 4.53 0.54
CA SER A 34 -1.82 4.06 0.30
C SER A 34 -1.07 3.87 1.62
N GLN A 35 -0.24 2.82 1.69
CA GLN A 35 0.65 2.51 2.81
C GLN A 35 2.05 2.20 2.28
N ILE A 36 3.09 2.71 2.95
CA ILE A 36 4.49 2.50 2.56
C ILE A 36 5.25 1.86 3.73
N VAL A 37 5.75 0.65 3.51
CA VAL A 37 6.51 -0.11 4.51
C VAL A 37 7.99 0.28 4.44
N ALA A 38 8.47 0.98 5.47
CA ALA A 38 9.75 1.71 5.45
C ALA A 38 10.99 0.84 5.18
N LYS A 39 10.98 -0.44 5.56
CA LYS A 39 12.11 -1.36 5.42
C LYS A 39 11.86 -2.52 4.43
N ALA A 40 10.74 -2.48 3.71
CA ALA A 40 10.43 -3.49 2.71
C ALA A 40 10.92 -3.07 1.31
N ALA A 41 11.41 -4.04 0.54
CA ALA A 41 11.56 -3.93 -0.91
C ALA A 41 10.25 -4.35 -1.60
N HIS A 42 10.32 -5.01 -2.75
CA HIS A 42 9.15 -5.33 -3.58
C HIS A 42 8.09 -6.24 -2.93
N ALA A 43 8.47 -7.10 -1.98
CA ALA A 43 7.57 -8.07 -1.36
C ALA A 43 7.38 -7.84 0.15
N PRO A 44 6.59 -6.81 0.57
CA PRO A 44 6.29 -6.58 1.98
C PRO A 44 5.62 -7.77 2.66
N PHE A 45 4.76 -8.51 1.96
CA PHE A 45 4.08 -9.70 2.50
C PHE A 45 5.04 -10.86 2.84
N ILE A 46 6.24 -10.90 2.26
CA ILE A 46 7.29 -11.88 2.61
C ILE A 46 8.18 -11.34 3.74
N SER A 47 8.60 -10.08 3.63
CA SER A 47 9.62 -9.50 4.53
C SER A 47 9.05 -8.94 5.85
N HIS A 48 7.80 -8.46 5.84
CA HIS A 48 7.10 -7.82 6.95
C HIS A 48 5.67 -8.38 7.06
N PRO A 49 5.49 -9.71 7.22
CA PRO A 49 4.18 -10.36 7.15
C PRO A 49 3.19 -9.83 8.19
N ASP A 50 3.63 -9.62 9.44
CA ASP A 50 2.76 -9.16 10.52
C ASP A 50 2.25 -7.73 10.27
N GLU A 51 3.13 -6.84 9.82
CA GLU A 51 2.78 -5.46 9.45
C GLU A 51 1.81 -5.45 8.26
N PHE A 52 2.09 -6.29 7.26
CA PHE A 52 1.25 -6.43 6.07
C PHE A 52 -0.16 -6.94 6.41
N VAL A 53 -0.28 -7.97 7.25
CA VAL A 53 -1.57 -8.50 7.73
C VAL A 53 -2.31 -7.44 8.54
N THR A 54 -1.62 -6.75 9.45
CA THR A 54 -2.23 -5.68 10.27
C THR A 54 -2.87 -4.59 9.40
N MET A 55 -2.21 -4.18 8.31
CA MET A 55 -2.77 -3.20 7.37
C MET A 55 -4.04 -3.72 6.67
N ILE A 56 -4.07 -5.00 6.29
CA ILE A 56 -5.23 -5.62 5.65
C ILE A 56 -6.39 -5.72 6.63
N GLU A 57 -6.16 -6.22 7.84
CA GLU A 57 -7.20 -6.34 8.88
C GLU A 57 -7.80 -4.98 9.23
N ALA A 58 -6.95 -3.95 9.39
CA ALA A 58 -7.41 -2.59 9.64
C ALA A 58 -8.25 -2.04 8.49
N PHE A 59 -7.86 -2.31 7.24
CA PHE A 59 -8.62 -1.88 6.07
C PHE A 59 -9.98 -2.57 5.96
N ILE A 60 -10.04 -3.88 6.21
CA ILE A 60 -11.29 -4.66 6.23
C ILE A 60 -12.20 -4.20 7.38
N ALA A 61 -11.66 -3.91 8.55
CA ALA A 61 -12.49 -3.44 9.67
C ALA A 61 -13.11 -2.05 9.43
N ALA A 62 -12.49 -1.23 8.57
CA ALA A 62 -12.92 0.13 8.27
C ALA A 62 -13.93 0.26 7.12
N HIS A 63 -14.20 -0.81 6.36
CA HIS A 63 -15.03 -0.80 5.14
C HIS A 63 -15.97 -2.00 5.07
#